data_AF-A0A1V2A4Z8-F1
#
_entry.id   AF-A0A1V2A4Z8-F1
#
_cell.length_a   1.000
_cell.length_b   1.000
_cell.length_c   1.000
_cell.angle_alpha   90.00
_cell.angle_beta   90.00
_cell.angle_gamma   90.00
#
_symmetry.space_group_name_H-M   'P 1'
#
loop_
_entity.id
_entity.type
_entity.pdbx_description
1 polymer ?
#
loop_
_entity_poly.entity_id
_entity_poly.type
_entity_poly.pdbx_seq_one_letter_code
_entity_poly.pdbx_strand_id
1 'polypeptide(L)'
;MLKQLLLAAAPFAAAGLYMWKEAFHNEVKETIIADKRFPEKAPLALFFISDIHRRLVHPSIIKHVQGRAQAVIIGGDLCEGGVRDERIRENIKRLAAVAPVYFVPGNNDYEIEFERLAAIFSEWNVTVLKNGSAALSPDVYILGTDDLGKGKIDKFSLLSDVPSHAYKIIVSHNPGFIRKIQKEDRIAVMLSGHTHGGQIRLGRWGLYEKGRWKHVNGIHMLVSNGYGTTGIPLRLGARAETHFITIRRPEG
;
A
#
# COMPACT_ATOMS: atom_id res chain seq x y z
N MET A 1 1.95 -15.25 -47.28
CA MET A 1 3.00 -14.83 -46.32
C MET A 1 2.48 -13.85 -45.26
N LEU A 2 1.99 -12.66 -45.62
CA LEU A 2 1.51 -11.64 -44.65
C LEU A 2 0.37 -12.14 -43.72
N LYS A 3 -0.63 -12.85 -44.26
CA LYS A 3 -1.73 -13.42 -43.43
C LYS A 3 -1.26 -14.48 -42.43
N GLN A 4 -0.26 -15.28 -42.78
CA GLN A 4 0.30 -16.31 -41.88
C GLN A 4 1.17 -15.69 -40.78
N LEU A 5 1.92 -14.63 -41.10
CA LEU A 5 2.65 -13.81 -40.13
C LEU A 5 1.69 -13.11 -39.14
N LEU A 6 0.57 -12.57 -39.62
CA LEU A 6 -0.47 -11.96 -38.78
C LEU A 6 -1.14 -12.97 -37.84
N LEU A 7 -1.45 -14.18 -38.34
CA LEU A 7 -2.02 -15.26 -37.53
C LEU A 7 -1.04 -15.77 -36.45
N ALA A 8 0.25 -15.83 -36.75
CA ALA A 8 1.29 -16.22 -35.79
C ALA A 8 1.53 -15.16 -34.69
N ALA A 9 1.31 -13.88 -34.99
CA ALA A 9 1.49 -12.78 -34.03
C ALA A 9 0.29 -12.59 -33.07
N ALA A 10 -0.91 -13.05 -33.46
CA ALA A 10 -2.15 -12.81 -32.70
C ALA A 10 -2.12 -13.30 -31.24
N PRO A 11 -1.58 -14.50 -30.91
CA PRO A 11 -1.50 -14.97 -29.52
C PRO A 11 -0.60 -14.10 -28.64
N PHE A 12 0.53 -13.62 -29.18
CA PHE A 12 1.45 -12.76 -28.46
C PHE A 12 0.85 -11.38 -28.20
N ALA A 13 0.14 -10.82 -29.18
CA ALA A 13 -0.60 -9.58 -29.01
C ALA A 13 -1.72 -9.73 -27.96
N ALA A 14 -2.46 -10.84 -27.98
CA ALA A 14 -3.49 -11.13 -26.99
C ALA A 14 -2.91 -11.27 -25.56
N ALA A 15 -1.79 -11.99 -25.43
CA ALA A 15 -1.08 -12.11 -24.14
C ALA A 15 -0.58 -10.76 -23.64
N GLY A 16 0.04 -9.95 -24.51
CA GLY A 16 0.49 -8.60 -24.17
C GLY A 16 -0.67 -7.69 -23.72
N LEU A 17 -1.80 -7.72 -24.43
CA LEU A 17 -2.99 -6.95 -24.08
C LEU A 17 -3.58 -7.42 -22.74
N TYR A 18 -3.63 -8.73 -22.50
CA TYR A 18 -4.07 -9.28 -21.21
C TYR A 18 -3.16 -8.79 -20.08
N MET A 19 -1.84 -8.87 -20.25
CA MET A 19 -0.88 -8.45 -19.24
C MET A 19 -0.95 -6.95 -18.97
N TRP A 20 -1.19 -6.15 -20.01
CA TRP A 20 -1.42 -4.71 -19.88
C TRP A 20 -2.73 -4.42 -19.13
N LYS A 21 -3.82 -5.14 -19.43
CA LYS A 21 -5.07 -5.02 -18.68
C LYS A 21 -4.91 -5.37 -17.20
N GLU A 22 -4.12 -6.39 -16.88
CA GLU A 22 -3.79 -6.74 -15.49
C GLU A 22 -2.93 -5.67 -14.81
N ALA A 23 -2.05 -4.99 -15.56
CA ALA A 23 -1.23 -3.87 -15.09
C ALA A 23 -2.05 -2.63 -14.73
N PHE A 24 -3.07 -2.32 -15.53
CA PHE A 24 -3.92 -1.15 -15.36
C PHE A 24 -5.31 -1.47 -14.80
N HIS A 25 -5.45 -2.63 -14.16
CA HIS A 25 -6.70 -2.96 -13.51
C HIS A 25 -6.95 -2.01 -12.33
N ASN A 26 -8.22 -1.64 -12.12
CA ASN A 26 -8.66 -0.74 -11.06
C ASN A 26 -9.51 -1.55 -10.07
N GLU A 27 -8.85 -2.25 -9.14
CA GLU A 27 -9.52 -3.07 -8.13
C GLU A 27 -9.41 -2.44 -6.75
N VAL A 28 -10.53 -2.43 -6.02
CA VAL A 28 -10.55 -2.20 -4.58
C VAL A 28 -10.99 -3.50 -3.92
N LYS A 29 -10.05 -4.22 -3.29
CA LYS A 29 -10.33 -5.44 -2.56
C LYS A 29 -10.85 -5.10 -1.18
N GLU A 30 -12.08 -5.53 -0.88
CA GLU A 30 -12.65 -5.33 0.44
C GLU A 30 -12.26 -6.47 1.38
N THR A 31 -11.76 -6.13 2.58
CA THR A 31 -11.39 -7.11 3.60
C THR A 31 -11.94 -6.68 4.95
N ILE A 32 -12.51 -7.63 5.70
CA ILE A 32 -12.93 -7.43 7.08
C ILE A 32 -11.98 -8.19 8.00
N ILE A 33 -11.35 -7.47 8.94
CA ILE A 33 -10.57 -8.02 10.03
C ILE A 33 -11.45 -8.00 11.28
N ALA A 34 -11.84 -9.19 11.74
CA ALA A 34 -12.53 -9.36 13.01
C ALA A 34 -11.49 -9.68 14.12
N ASP A 35 -11.18 -8.69 14.95
CA ASP A 35 -10.12 -8.81 15.97
C ASP A 35 -10.67 -8.47 17.36
N LYS A 36 -10.60 -9.44 18.29
CA LYS A 36 -11.06 -9.29 19.67
C LYS A 36 -10.32 -8.19 20.44
N ARG A 37 -9.11 -7.83 19.99
CA ARG A 37 -8.28 -6.77 20.59
C ARG A 37 -8.73 -5.37 20.17
N PHE A 38 -9.55 -5.23 19.12
CA PHE A 38 -9.96 -3.93 18.61
C PHE A 38 -10.82 -3.18 19.66
N PRO A 39 -10.44 -1.96 20.08
CA PRO A 39 -10.97 -1.35 21.30
C PRO A 39 -12.33 -0.68 21.09
N GLU A 40 -12.71 -0.34 19.87
CA GLU A 40 -13.92 0.42 19.60
C GLU A 40 -15.13 -0.44 19.28
N LYS A 41 -16.33 0.11 19.50
CA LYS A 41 -17.60 -0.49 19.09
C LYS A 41 -17.86 -0.28 17.59
N ALA A 42 -17.60 0.92 17.09
CA ALA A 42 -17.74 1.24 15.68
C ALA A 42 -16.54 0.66 14.90
N PRO A 43 -16.75 0.15 13.67
CA PRO A 43 -15.65 -0.33 12.84
C PRO A 43 -14.75 0.82 12.37
N LEU A 44 -13.47 0.51 12.18
CA LEU A 44 -12.50 1.40 11.51
C LEU A 44 -12.35 0.99 10.04
N ALA A 45 -12.62 1.92 9.12
CA ALA A 45 -12.49 1.72 7.69
C ALA A 45 -11.27 2.47 7.12
N LEU A 46 -10.37 1.75 6.47
CA LEU A 46 -9.10 2.25 5.94
C LEU A 46 -9.03 2.00 4.43
N PHE A 47 -8.53 2.96 3.68
CA PHE A 47 -8.14 2.75 2.29
C PHE A 47 -6.62 2.64 2.20
N PHE A 48 -6.10 1.50 1.75
CA PHE A 48 -4.68 1.23 1.59
C PHE A 48 -4.30 1.10 0.12
N ILE A 49 -3.30 1.87 -0.29
CA ILE A 49 -2.72 1.87 -1.63
C ILE A 49 -1.19 1.92 -1.52
N SER A 50 -0.47 1.14 -2.32
CA SER A 50 0.99 1.11 -2.34
C SER A 50 1.49 0.98 -3.79
N ASP A 51 2.77 1.27 -4.00
CA ASP A 51 3.46 1.03 -5.27
C ASP A 51 2.74 1.74 -6.42
N ILE A 52 2.41 3.02 -6.25
CA ILE A 52 1.72 3.83 -7.27
C ILE A 52 2.68 4.16 -8.42
N HIS A 53 3.96 4.42 -8.12
CA HIS A 53 5.02 4.80 -9.06
C HIS A 53 4.57 5.89 -10.04
N ARG A 54 4.47 5.54 -11.33
CA ARG A 54 4.13 6.46 -12.42
C ARG A 54 2.64 6.55 -12.68
N ARG A 55 1.79 5.78 -11.99
CA ARG A 55 0.38 5.64 -12.35
C ARG A 55 -0.47 6.73 -11.71
N LEU A 56 -1.45 7.26 -12.47
CA LEU A 56 -2.50 8.10 -11.88
C LEU A 56 -3.55 7.22 -11.18
N VAL A 57 -3.94 7.58 -9.96
CA VAL A 57 -5.01 6.90 -9.21
C VAL A 57 -6.33 7.13 -9.94
N HIS A 58 -6.96 6.06 -10.41
CA HIS A 58 -8.12 6.18 -11.29
C HIS A 58 -9.36 6.68 -10.52
N PRO A 59 -10.18 7.58 -11.10
CA PRO A 59 -11.37 8.11 -10.42
C PRO A 59 -12.37 7.06 -9.93
N SER A 60 -12.44 5.90 -10.59
CA SER A 60 -13.32 4.80 -10.13
C SER A 60 -12.92 4.25 -8.76
N ILE A 61 -11.63 4.24 -8.43
CA ILE A 61 -11.12 3.83 -7.12
C ILE A 61 -11.54 4.85 -6.07
N ILE A 62 -11.34 6.14 -6.36
CA ILE A 62 -11.73 7.24 -5.48
C ILE A 62 -13.23 7.18 -5.19
N LYS A 63 -14.06 7.08 -6.24
CA LYS A 63 -15.52 6.95 -6.12
C LYS A 63 -15.94 5.76 -5.25
N HIS A 64 -15.20 4.65 -5.30
CA HIS A 64 -15.52 3.44 -4.53
C HIS A 64 -15.32 3.61 -3.03
N VAL A 65 -14.35 4.44 -2.61
CA VAL A 65 -13.94 4.57 -1.19
C VAL A 65 -14.31 5.92 -0.56
N GLN A 66 -14.64 6.93 -1.36
CA GLN A 66 -15.05 8.25 -0.89
C GLN A 66 -16.31 8.15 -0.02
N GLY A 67 -16.29 8.83 1.13
CA GLY A 67 -17.37 8.80 2.11
C GLY A 67 -17.46 7.50 2.93
N ARG A 68 -16.55 6.54 2.71
CA ARG A 68 -16.49 5.27 3.44
C ARG A 68 -15.21 5.11 4.26
N ALA A 69 -14.07 5.50 3.70
CA ALA A 69 -12.79 5.40 4.40
C ALA A 69 -12.64 6.55 5.41
N GLN A 70 -12.09 6.25 6.58
CA GLN A 70 -11.76 7.21 7.63
C GLN A 70 -10.29 7.65 7.56
N ALA A 71 -9.44 6.89 6.89
CA ALA A 71 -8.06 7.26 6.59
C ALA A 71 -7.61 6.65 5.26
N VAL A 72 -6.73 7.37 4.56
CA VAL A 72 -6.00 6.86 3.39
C VAL A 72 -4.56 6.60 3.79
N ILE A 73 -4.05 5.42 3.45
CA ILE A 73 -2.69 4.98 3.76
C ILE A 73 -1.97 4.73 2.44
N ILE A 74 -0.92 5.50 2.19
CA ILE A 74 0.02 5.30 1.10
C ILE A 74 1.20 4.50 1.65
N GLY A 75 1.22 3.20 1.36
CA GLY A 75 2.19 2.22 1.88
C GLY A 75 3.54 2.22 1.18
N GLY A 76 4.03 3.38 0.76
CA GLY A 76 5.29 3.56 0.02
C GLY A 76 5.19 3.40 -1.49
N ASP A 77 6.26 3.87 -2.14
CA ASP A 77 6.42 3.98 -3.58
C ASP A 77 5.25 4.77 -4.21
N LEU A 78 4.96 5.94 -3.64
CA LEU A 78 4.03 6.91 -4.22
C LEU A 78 4.51 7.33 -5.61
N CYS A 79 5.82 7.46 -5.76
CA CYS A 79 6.47 7.93 -6.97
C CYS A 79 7.89 7.35 -7.08
N GLU A 80 8.57 7.71 -8.17
CA GLU A 80 9.95 7.29 -8.45
C GLU A 80 10.65 8.37 -9.31
N GLY A 81 11.94 8.19 -9.57
CA GLY A 81 12.75 9.09 -10.39
C GLY A 81 12.09 9.45 -11.73
N GLY A 82 12.05 10.75 -12.03
CA GLY A 82 11.47 11.28 -13.28
C GLY A 82 9.95 11.38 -13.31
N VAL A 83 9.24 11.11 -12.21
CA VAL A 83 7.81 11.46 -12.10
C VAL A 83 7.66 12.96 -11.86
N ARG A 84 6.88 13.61 -12.73
CA ARG A 84 6.58 15.06 -12.67
C ARG A 84 5.73 15.41 -11.45
N ASP A 85 5.96 16.59 -10.87
CA ASP A 85 5.24 17.05 -9.68
C ASP A 85 3.73 17.13 -9.90
N GLU A 86 3.29 17.55 -11.09
CA GLU A 86 1.86 17.61 -11.42
C GLU A 86 1.15 16.25 -11.23
N ARG A 87 1.85 15.15 -11.51
CA ARG A 87 1.29 13.80 -11.34
C ARG A 87 1.23 13.40 -9.87
N ILE A 88 2.26 13.73 -9.09
CA ILE A 88 2.30 13.48 -7.65
C ILE A 88 1.20 14.27 -6.96
N ARG A 89 1.10 15.57 -7.25
CA ARG A 89 0.03 16.47 -6.78
C ARG A 89 -1.36 15.93 -7.10
N GLU A 90 -1.60 15.53 -8.34
CA GLU A 90 -2.91 15.02 -8.74
C GLU A 90 -3.29 13.73 -8.00
N ASN A 91 -2.34 12.82 -7.78
CA ASN A 91 -2.58 11.63 -6.98
C ASN A 91 -2.92 11.97 -5.53
N ILE A 92 -2.13 12.86 -4.90
CA ILE A 92 -2.36 13.25 -3.50
C ILE A 92 -3.69 13.99 -3.37
N LYS A 93 -4.00 14.93 -4.26
CA LYS A 93 -5.29 15.63 -4.32
C LYS A 93 -6.46 14.65 -4.36
N ARG A 94 -6.40 13.63 -5.23
CA ARG A 94 -7.44 12.60 -5.35
C ARG A 94 -7.60 11.79 -4.06
N LEU A 95 -6.48 11.39 -3.45
CA LEU A 95 -6.46 10.59 -2.23
C LEU A 95 -6.92 11.41 -1.02
N ALA A 96 -6.49 12.67 -0.89
CA ALA A 96 -6.89 13.59 0.18
C ALA A 96 -8.38 13.97 0.12
N ALA A 97 -9.01 13.88 -1.06
CA ALA A 97 -10.45 14.05 -1.20
C ALA A 97 -11.28 12.88 -0.62
N VAL A 98 -10.63 11.77 -0.26
CA VAL A 98 -11.28 10.60 0.37
C VAL A 98 -11.32 10.75 1.88
N ALA A 99 -10.16 10.96 2.50
CA ALA A 99 -9.95 11.03 3.96
C ALA A 99 -8.54 11.59 4.26
N PRO A 100 -8.18 11.88 5.54
CA PRO A 100 -6.81 12.22 5.91
C PRO A 100 -5.80 11.19 5.41
N VAL A 101 -4.68 11.68 4.87
CA VAL A 101 -3.67 10.86 4.18
C VAL A 101 -2.45 10.65 5.08
N TYR A 102 -2.06 9.39 5.22
CA TYR A 102 -0.84 8.95 5.91
C TYR A 102 0.09 8.31 4.90
N PHE A 103 1.36 8.72 4.89
CA PHE A 103 2.37 8.24 3.95
C PHE A 103 3.53 7.59 4.69
N VAL A 104 3.94 6.42 4.22
CA VAL A 104 5.16 5.73 4.62
C VAL A 104 6.11 5.70 3.44
N PRO A 105 7.41 6.02 3.58
CA PRO A 105 8.34 5.98 2.46
C PRO A 105 8.60 4.55 1.98
N GLY A 106 8.59 4.36 0.66
CA GLY A 106 9.13 3.18 -0.01
C GLY A 106 10.52 3.44 -0.57
N ASN A 107 11.15 2.41 -1.14
CA ASN A 107 12.54 2.52 -1.62
C ASN A 107 12.68 3.38 -2.87
N ASN A 108 11.64 3.52 -3.71
CA ASN A 108 11.68 4.37 -4.91
C ASN A 108 11.37 5.84 -4.59
N ASP A 109 10.69 6.12 -3.48
CA ASP A 109 10.48 7.50 -3.04
C ASP A 109 11.81 8.21 -2.71
N TYR A 110 12.84 7.45 -2.33
CA TYR A 110 14.22 7.92 -2.10
C TYR A 110 14.97 8.34 -3.37
N GLU A 111 14.43 8.08 -4.56
CA GLU A 111 14.98 8.61 -5.81
C GLU A 111 14.62 10.09 -6.03
N ILE A 112 13.81 10.64 -5.13
CA ILE A 112 13.34 12.01 -5.14
C ILE A 112 13.81 12.70 -3.85
N GLU A 113 14.23 13.96 -3.97
CA GLU A 113 14.55 14.79 -2.80
C GLU A 113 13.34 14.87 -1.85
N PHE A 114 13.55 14.52 -0.57
CA PHE A 114 12.45 14.49 0.41
C PHE A 114 11.86 15.88 0.66
N GLU A 115 12.65 16.95 0.53
CA GLU A 115 12.21 18.34 0.64
C GLU A 115 11.18 18.67 -0.44
N ARG A 116 11.37 18.14 -1.65
CA ARG A 116 10.42 18.29 -2.76
C ARG A 116 9.10 17.59 -2.45
N LEU A 117 9.15 16.36 -1.93
CA LEU A 117 7.94 15.64 -1.50
C LEU A 117 7.26 16.32 -0.32
N ALA A 118 8.02 16.81 0.66
CA ALA A 118 7.51 17.52 1.82
C ALA A 118 6.75 18.80 1.42
N ALA A 119 7.27 19.57 0.45
CA ALA A 119 6.59 20.73 -0.09
C ALA A 119 5.21 20.36 -0.67
N ILE A 120 5.14 19.30 -1.49
CA ILE A 120 3.88 18.82 -2.05
C ILE A 120 2.93 18.30 -0.95
N PHE A 121 3.45 17.55 0.01
CA PHE A 121 2.67 16.99 1.12
C PHE A 121 1.99 18.06 1.97
N SER A 122 2.65 19.22 2.14
CA SER A 122 2.08 20.36 2.86
C SER A 122 0.84 20.97 2.20
N GLU A 123 0.68 20.84 0.87
CA GLU A 123 -0.48 21.37 0.14
C GLU A 123 -1.80 20.67 0.56
N TRP A 124 -1.74 19.44 1.06
CA TRP A 124 -2.90 18.65 1.49
C TRP A 124 -2.79 18.06 2.91
N ASN A 125 -1.85 18.56 3.73
CA ASN A 125 -1.61 18.07 5.09
C ASN A 125 -1.38 16.55 5.18
N VAL A 126 -0.58 15.99 4.26
CA VAL A 126 -0.21 14.57 4.31
C VAL A 126 0.64 14.32 5.56
N THR A 127 0.21 13.38 6.40
CA THR A 127 0.98 12.96 7.57
C THR A 127 2.06 11.97 7.16
N VAL A 128 3.32 12.37 7.22
CA VAL A 128 4.45 11.49 6.93
C VAL A 128 4.82 10.67 8.17
N LEU A 129 4.71 9.36 8.07
CA LEU A 129 5.07 8.41 9.11
C LEU A 129 6.40 7.73 8.74
N LYS A 130 7.51 8.42 9.02
CA LYS A 130 8.89 7.91 8.84
C LYS A 130 9.51 7.68 10.21
N ASN A 131 9.44 6.44 10.70
CA ASN A 131 9.64 6.08 12.11
C ASN A 131 8.73 6.87 13.07
N GLY A 132 7.51 7.14 12.63
CA GLY A 132 6.55 7.97 13.36
C GLY A 132 5.24 7.25 13.60
N SER A 133 4.39 7.87 14.41
CA SER A 133 3.04 7.38 14.70
C SER A 133 2.02 8.51 14.68
N ALA A 134 0.76 8.16 14.49
CA ALA A 134 -0.36 9.07 14.62
C ALA A 134 -1.58 8.34 15.20
N ALA A 135 -2.35 9.04 16.01
CA ALA A 135 -3.64 8.56 16.49
C ALA A 135 -4.66 8.62 15.33
N LEU A 136 -5.34 7.49 15.08
CA LEU A 136 -6.58 7.46 14.28
C LEU A 136 -7.79 7.70 15.18
N SER A 137 -7.67 7.36 16.47
CA SER A 137 -8.62 7.58 17.55
C SER A 137 -7.87 7.52 18.89
N PRO A 138 -8.53 7.75 20.05
CA PRO A 138 -7.87 7.71 21.36
C PRO A 138 -7.08 6.43 21.66
N ASP A 139 -7.56 5.27 21.19
CA ASP A 139 -6.96 3.95 21.48
C ASP A 139 -6.49 3.21 20.22
N VAL A 140 -6.54 3.82 19.04
CA VAL A 140 -6.09 3.22 17.77
C VAL A 140 -5.03 4.09 17.11
N TYR A 141 -3.86 3.50 16.87
CA TYR A 141 -2.70 4.20 16.31
C TYR A 141 -2.23 3.54 15.03
N ILE A 142 -1.84 4.39 14.08
CA ILE A 142 -1.09 4.00 12.89
C ILE A 142 0.38 4.35 13.10
N LEU A 143 1.26 3.41 12.79
CA LEU A 143 2.71 3.53 12.89
C LEU A 143 3.30 3.35 11.50
N GLY A 144 4.31 4.13 11.13
CA GLY A 144 4.96 4.02 9.82
C GLY A 144 6.47 3.95 9.94
N THR A 145 7.06 2.89 9.41
CA THR A 145 8.51 2.68 9.45
C THR A 145 9.21 3.53 8.40
N ASP A 146 10.50 3.82 8.58
CA ASP A 146 11.31 4.17 7.40
C ASP A 146 11.46 2.95 6.45
N ASP A 147 11.99 3.14 5.24
CA ASP A 147 12.26 2.02 4.33
C ASP A 147 13.39 1.13 4.88
N LEU A 148 13.23 -0.19 4.72
CA LEU A 148 14.15 -1.18 5.27
C LEU A 148 15.51 -1.23 4.54
N GLY A 149 15.54 -0.89 3.25
CA GLY A 149 16.74 -0.98 2.41
C GLY A 149 17.45 0.36 2.18
N LYS A 150 16.71 1.47 2.19
CA LYS A 150 17.19 2.82 1.91
C LYS A 150 17.23 3.73 3.14
N GLY A 151 16.31 3.49 4.08
CA GLY A 151 16.14 4.31 5.27
C GLY A 151 16.91 3.79 6.48
N LYS A 152 16.63 4.41 7.63
CA LYS A 152 17.11 3.95 8.94
C LYS A 152 15.91 3.63 9.82
N ILE A 153 15.68 2.35 10.06
CA ILE A 153 14.64 1.89 10.98
C ILE A 153 14.99 2.28 12.41
N ASP A 154 14.08 3.01 13.06
CA ASP A 154 14.12 3.28 14.49
C ASP A 154 12.82 2.78 15.17
N LYS A 155 12.91 1.56 15.71
CA LYS A 155 11.79 0.90 16.40
C LYS A 155 11.44 1.56 17.73
N PHE A 156 12.41 2.21 18.38
CA PHE A 156 12.14 2.86 19.66
C PHE A 156 11.27 4.09 19.43
N SER A 157 11.65 4.96 18.50
CA SER A 157 10.88 6.15 18.13
C SER A 157 9.48 5.81 17.61
N LEU A 158 9.33 4.70 16.88
CA LEU A 158 8.03 4.19 16.42
C LEU A 158 7.03 3.93 17.55
N LEU A 159 7.51 3.48 18.71
CA LEU A 159 6.68 2.96 19.80
C LEU A 159 6.65 3.89 21.02
N SER A 160 7.58 4.84 21.15
CA SER A 160 7.73 5.69 22.35
C SER A 160 6.49 6.54 22.63
N ASP A 161 5.85 7.04 21.57
CA ASP A 161 4.74 7.99 21.68
C ASP A 161 3.37 7.30 21.61
N VAL A 162 3.36 5.95 21.59
CA VAL A 162 2.14 5.17 21.48
C VAL A 162 1.83 4.50 22.81
N PRO A 163 0.62 4.72 23.40
CA PRO A 163 0.23 4.04 24.63
C PRO A 163 0.37 2.52 24.51
N SER A 164 0.88 1.89 25.57
CA SER A 164 1.18 0.45 25.57
C SER A 164 -0.06 -0.43 25.37
N HIS A 165 -1.25 0.07 25.77
CA HIS A 165 -2.53 -0.61 25.61
C HIS A 165 -3.21 -0.38 24.27
N ALA A 166 -2.74 0.57 23.45
CA ALA A 166 -3.38 0.95 22.20
C ALA A 166 -3.38 -0.20 21.18
N TYR A 167 -4.37 -0.18 20.28
CA TYR A 167 -4.43 -1.03 19.11
C TYR A 167 -3.54 -0.45 18.01
N LYS A 168 -2.52 -1.20 17.61
CA LYS A 168 -1.45 -0.70 16.73
C LYS A 168 -1.55 -1.33 15.34
N ILE A 169 -1.66 -0.47 14.34
CA ILE A 169 -1.59 -0.80 12.92
C ILE A 169 -0.24 -0.29 12.42
N ILE A 170 0.65 -1.18 12.00
CA ILE A 170 1.95 -0.77 11.46
C ILE A 170 1.96 -0.86 9.94
N VAL A 171 2.53 0.15 9.30
CA VAL A 171 2.72 0.23 7.87
C VAL A 171 4.22 0.25 7.63
N SER A 172 4.68 -0.72 6.85
CA SER A 172 6.07 -0.78 6.40
C SER A 172 6.05 -1.15 4.95
N HIS A 173 6.71 -0.37 4.10
CA HIS A 173 6.72 -0.65 2.68
C HIS A 173 7.23 -2.08 2.39
N ASN A 174 8.31 -2.48 3.06
CA ASN A 174 8.90 -3.80 2.91
C ASN A 174 8.31 -4.84 3.90
N PRO A 175 7.70 -5.95 3.41
CA PRO A 175 7.11 -6.97 4.28
C PRO A 175 8.14 -7.70 5.16
N GLY A 176 9.43 -7.62 4.85
CA GLY A 176 10.51 -8.18 5.66
C GLY A 176 10.58 -7.59 7.08
N PHE A 177 9.97 -6.42 7.31
CA PHE A 177 9.93 -5.77 8.62
C PHE A 177 9.23 -6.63 9.69
N ILE A 178 8.37 -7.59 9.30
CA ILE A 178 7.72 -8.53 10.23
C ILE A 178 8.72 -9.25 11.15
N ARG A 179 9.97 -9.47 10.69
CA ARG A 179 11.04 -10.11 11.46
C ARG A 179 11.60 -9.25 12.60
N LYS A 180 11.33 -7.95 12.58
CA LYS A 180 11.72 -6.99 13.63
C LYS A 180 10.64 -6.78 14.68
N ILE A 181 9.42 -7.28 14.43
CA ILE A 181 8.29 -7.17 15.35
C ILE A 181 8.38 -8.29 16.39
N GLN A 182 8.36 -7.88 17.66
CA GLN A 182 8.35 -8.73 18.84
C GLN A 182 6.94 -8.75 19.44
N LYS A 183 6.65 -9.76 20.27
CA LYS A 183 5.32 -9.94 20.86
C LYS A 183 4.93 -8.77 21.76
N GLU A 184 5.92 -8.20 22.44
CA GLU A 184 5.82 -7.09 23.38
C GLU A 184 5.42 -5.78 22.69
N ASP A 185 5.64 -5.66 21.38
CA ASP A 185 5.24 -4.48 20.60
C ASP A 185 3.72 -4.35 20.49
N ARG A 186 2.99 -5.47 20.64
CA ARG A 186 1.52 -5.55 20.57
C ARG A 186 0.93 -5.02 19.25
N ILE A 187 1.63 -5.25 18.14
CA ILE A 187 1.12 -4.97 16.80
C ILE A 187 -0.04 -5.92 16.49
N ALA A 188 -1.15 -5.37 15.99
CA ALA A 188 -2.33 -6.16 15.63
C ALA A 188 -2.43 -6.38 14.12
N VAL A 189 -2.12 -5.35 13.33
CA VAL A 189 -2.18 -5.36 11.87
C VAL A 189 -0.87 -4.83 11.27
N MET A 190 -0.40 -5.46 10.20
CA MET A 190 0.74 -4.98 9.41
C MET A 190 0.34 -4.87 7.94
N LEU A 191 0.57 -3.70 7.33
CA LEU A 191 0.30 -3.44 5.90
C LEU A 191 1.60 -3.17 5.15
N SER A 192 1.81 -3.84 4.02
CA SER A 192 3.03 -3.72 3.21
C SER A 192 2.78 -3.79 1.71
N GLY A 193 3.68 -3.18 0.94
CA GLY A 193 3.74 -3.21 -0.53
C GLY A 193 5.02 -3.90 -1.02
N HIS A 194 5.79 -3.20 -1.85
CA HIS A 194 7.16 -3.49 -2.30
C HIS A 194 7.32 -4.68 -3.26
N THR A 195 6.57 -5.75 -3.05
CA THR A 195 6.79 -7.01 -3.77
C THR A 195 6.20 -7.01 -5.18
N HIS A 196 5.25 -6.11 -5.46
CA HIS A 196 4.40 -6.13 -6.65
C HIS A 196 3.69 -7.47 -6.92
N GLY A 197 3.63 -8.37 -5.93
CA GLY A 197 3.20 -9.75 -6.16
C GLY A 197 4.15 -10.56 -7.05
N GLY A 198 5.37 -10.08 -7.27
CA GLY A 198 6.29 -10.60 -8.28
C GLY A 198 5.91 -10.26 -9.72
N GLN A 199 5.20 -9.14 -9.97
CA GLN A 199 4.76 -8.51 -11.23
C GLN A 199 4.50 -9.43 -12.44
N ILE A 200 5.52 -10.15 -12.92
CA ILE A 200 5.44 -11.19 -13.96
C ILE A 200 5.65 -12.57 -13.32
N ARG A 201 4.59 -13.40 -13.33
CA ARG A 201 4.61 -14.76 -12.80
C ARG A 201 4.42 -15.81 -13.87
N LEU A 202 5.16 -16.92 -13.77
CA LEU A 202 4.94 -18.14 -14.55
C LEU A 202 4.35 -19.20 -13.61
N GLY A 203 3.02 -19.27 -13.56
CA GLY A 203 2.30 -20.12 -12.61
C GLY A 203 2.61 -19.72 -11.16
N ARG A 204 3.17 -20.64 -10.38
CA ARG A 204 3.55 -20.38 -8.97
C ARG A 204 4.84 -19.56 -8.83
N TRP A 205 5.65 -19.47 -9.87
CA TRP A 205 6.97 -18.84 -9.84
C TRP A 205 6.86 -17.34 -10.12
N GLY A 206 7.54 -16.53 -9.30
CA GLY A 206 7.69 -15.10 -9.48
C GLY A 206 8.87 -14.63 -8.64
N LEU A 207 9.50 -13.51 -9.02
CA LEU A 207 10.72 -13.02 -8.36
C LEU A 207 10.49 -12.68 -6.89
N TYR A 208 9.29 -12.17 -6.58
CA TYR A 208 8.85 -11.85 -5.23
C TYR A 208 7.59 -12.62 -4.87
N GLU A 209 7.27 -12.61 -3.59
CA GLU A 209 6.07 -13.28 -3.09
C GLU A 209 4.80 -12.67 -3.66
N LYS A 210 3.76 -13.50 -3.84
CA LYS A 210 2.46 -13.03 -4.29
C LYS A 210 1.71 -12.37 -3.14
N GLY A 211 1.09 -11.23 -3.42
CA GLY A 211 0.31 -10.48 -2.45
C GLY A 211 -0.88 -11.29 -1.93
N ARG A 212 -1.05 -11.25 -0.60
CA ARG A 212 -2.07 -11.96 0.16
C ARG A 212 -2.12 -11.48 1.61
N TRP A 213 -3.24 -11.76 2.27
CA TRP A 213 -3.35 -11.73 3.73
C TRP A 213 -2.73 -12.98 4.35
N LYS A 214 -2.11 -12.82 5.52
CA LYS A 214 -1.51 -13.88 6.34
C LYS A 214 -1.75 -13.61 7.82
N HIS A 215 -1.58 -14.63 8.64
CA HIS A 215 -1.42 -14.48 10.08
C HIS A 215 -0.01 -14.88 10.49
N VAL A 216 0.73 -13.97 11.11
CA VAL A 216 2.10 -14.22 11.58
C VAL A 216 2.18 -13.76 13.04
N ASN A 217 2.45 -14.67 13.98
CA ASN A 217 2.59 -14.35 15.40
C ASN A 217 1.41 -13.55 15.99
N GLY A 218 0.18 -13.81 15.55
CA GLY A 218 -1.02 -13.08 16.00
C GLY A 218 -1.23 -11.73 15.32
N ILE A 219 -0.49 -11.42 14.25
CA ILE A 219 -0.60 -10.20 13.45
C ILE A 219 -1.34 -10.51 12.16
N HIS A 220 -2.38 -9.73 11.83
CA HIS A 220 -3.00 -9.73 10.51
C HIS A 220 -2.09 -8.99 9.54
N MET A 221 -1.43 -9.71 8.63
CA MET A 221 -0.42 -9.12 7.73
C MET A 221 -0.92 -9.13 6.30
N LEU A 222 -0.96 -7.97 5.66
CA LEU A 222 -1.16 -7.81 4.22
C LEU A 222 0.18 -7.57 3.53
N VAL A 223 0.46 -8.36 2.50
CA VAL A 223 1.41 -8.00 1.45
C VAL A 223 0.59 -7.70 0.19
N SER A 224 0.63 -6.47 -0.29
CA SER A 224 -0.12 -6.02 -1.47
C SER A 224 0.60 -6.38 -2.77
N ASN A 225 -0.15 -6.64 -3.84
CA ASN A 225 0.41 -6.68 -5.19
C ASN A 225 0.75 -5.29 -5.74
N GLY A 226 0.36 -4.20 -5.07
CA GLY A 226 0.61 -2.83 -5.49
C GLY A 226 -0.31 -2.35 -6.63
N TYR A 227 -0.41 -1.04 -6.80
CA TYR A 227 -1.34 -0.42 -7.76
C TYR A 227 -0.71 -0.14 -9.14
N GLY A 228 0.52 0.37 -9.15
CA GLY A 228 1.31 0.70 -10.34
C GLY A 228 2.15 -0.46 -10.84
N THR A 229 3.26 -0.15 -11.51
CA THR A 229 4.24 -1.13 -12.03
C THR A 229 5.63 -0.52 -11.96
N THR A 230 6.64 -1.37 -11.83
CA THR A 230 8.05 -0.96 -12.01
C THR A 230 8.57 -1.43 -13.37
N GLY A 231 9.38 -0.59 -14.03
CA GLY A 231 9.95 -0.88 -15.35
C GLY A 231 8.89 -1.02 -16.45
N ILE A 232 8.56 -2.26 -16.81
CA ILE A 232 7.57 -2.54 -17.87
C ILE A 232 6.13 -2.46 -17.34
N PRO A 233 5.20 -1.79 -18.05
CA PRO A 233 3.82 -1.62 -17.60
C PRO A 233 2.95 -2.85 -17.91
N LEU A 234 3.40 -4.02 -17.48
CA LEU A 234 2.77 -5.32 -17.71
C LEU A 234 2.75 -6.12 -16.41
N ARG A 235 1.65 -6.86 -16.16
CA ARG A 235 1.50 -7.79 -15.05
C ARG A 235 1.04 -9.15 -15.55
N LEU A 236 1.49 -10.24 -14.93
CA LEU A 236 1.00 -11.60 -15.19
C LEU A 236 0.89 -12.37 -13.88
N GLY A 237 -0.31 -12.82 -13.51
CA GLY A 237 -0.53 -13.62 -12.29
C GLY A 237 -0.43 -12.83 -10.96
N ALA A 238 -0.23 -11.52 -11.04
CA ALA A 238 -0.10 -10.58 -9.93
C ALA A 238 -0.81 -9.26 -10.26
N ARG A 239 -2.12 -9.31 -10.46
CA ARG A 239 -2.96 -8.17 -10.86
C ARG A 239 -2.78 -6.95 -9.94
N ALA A 240 -2.85 -5.76 -10.53
CA ALA A 240 -2.84 -4.51 -9.77
C ALA A 240 -4.05 -4.42 -8.83
N GLU A 241 -3.83 -3.97 -7.60
CA GLU A 241 -4.86 -3.90 -6.58
C GLU A 241 -4.66 -2.73 -5.60
N THR A 242 -5.77 -2.35 -4.96
CA THR A 242 -5.82 -1.50 -3.77
C THR A 242 -6.75 -2.17 -2.76
N HIS A 243 -6.73 -1.74 -1.50
CA HIS A 243 -7.45 -2.44 -0.43
C HIS A 243 -8.33 -1.48 0.37
N PHE A 244 -9.59 -1.87 0.58
CA PHE A 244 -10.49 -1.25 1.53
C PHE A 244 -10.66 -2.18 2.72
N ILE A 245 -10.14 -1.78 3.88
CA ILE A 245 -9.95 -2.65 5.03
C ILE A 245 -10.85 -2.16 6.14
N THR A 246 -11.74 -3.02 6.62
CA THR A 246 -12.59 -2.76 7.78
C THR A 246 -12.09 -3.56 8.97
N ILE A 247 -11.73 -2.90 10.06
CA ILE A 247 -11.33 -3.53 11.32
C ILE A 247 -12.48 -3.38 12.30
N ARG A 248 -12.91 -4.49 12.91
CA ARG A 248 -14.01 -4.49 13.89
C ARG A 248 -13.82 -5.55 14.95
N ARG A 249 -14.52 -5.41 16.07
CA ARG A 249 -14.70 -6.54 17.01
C ARG A 249 -15.54 -7.63 16.33
N PRO A 250 -15.29 -8.92 16.61
CA PRO A 250 -16.18 -9.99 16.20
C PRO A 250 -17.58 -9.78 16.78
N GLU A 251 -18.60 -10.11 16.00
CA GLU A 251 -19.96 -10.27 16.53
C GLU A 251 -19.93 -11.45 17.52
N GLY A 252 -20.47 -11.21 18.73
CA GLY A 252 -20.44 -12.16 19.84
C GLY A 252 -21.35 -13.37 19.63
#